data_AF-X8GRV2-F1
#
_entry.id   AF-X8GRV2-F1
#
_cell.length_a   1.000
_cell.length_b   1.000
_cell.length_c   1.000
_cell.angle_alpha   90.00
_cell.angle_beta   90.00
_cell.angle_gamma   90.00
#
_symmetry.space_group_name_H-M   'P 1'
#
loop_
_entity.id
_entity.type
_entity.pdbx_description
1 polymer ?
#
loop_
_entity_poly.entity_id
_entity_poly.type
_entity_poly.pdbx_seq_one_letter_code
_entity_poly.pdbx_strand_id
1 'polypeptide(L)'
;MIHRRELLDLSFYESSAFTGSCGSMCYRIAMVNENGCKLLDACSWLGPYAYPQTDPSGMTHHRADFSEEGMEELTRWLNGQVNKYPDQMPGILDVDPYQPPAPEVDED
;
A
#
# COMPACT_ATOMS: atom_id res chain seq x y z
N MET A 1 -5.59 5.84 10.61
CA MET A 1 -5.52 7.14 9.93
C MET A 1 -4.06 7.54 9.88
N ILE A 2 -3.56 7.98 8.73
CA ILE A 2 -2.16 8.29 8.44
C ILE A 2 -1.92 9.78 8.71
N HIS A 3 -0.87 10.12 9.43
CA HIS A 3 -0.45 11.49 9.72
C HIS A 3 0.79 11.87 8.88
N ARG A 4 0.90 13.15 8.47
CA ARG A 4 2.02 13.65 7.66
C ARG A 4 3.41 13.31 8.25
N ARG A 5 3.54 13.35 9.58
CA ARG A 5 4.77 13.03 10.33
C ARG A 5 5.20 11.55 10.25
N GLU A 6 4.29 10.67 9.85
CA GLU A 6 4.57 9.24 9.66
C GLU A 6 5.10 8.95 8.25
N LEU A 7 4.95 9.91 7.33
CA LEU A 7 5.57 9.88 6.02
C LEU A 7 6.97 10.51 6.10
N LEU A 8 7.88 10.04 5.26
CA LEU A 8 9.27 10.48 5.26
C LEU A 8 9.40 11.91 4.70
N ASP A 9 10.58 12.51 4.86
CA ASP A 9 10.90 13.81 4.28
C ASP A 9 11.02 13.73 2.76
N LEU A 10 10.73 14.83 2.04
CA LEU A 10 10.79 14.89 0.58
C LEU A 10 12.11 14.37 0.00
N SER A 11 13.24 14.68 0.64
CA SER A 11 14.57 14.25 0.19
C SER A 11 14.71 12.73 0.10
N PHE A 12 13.98 11.95 0.92
CA PHE A 12 13.99 10.50 0.82
C PHE A 12 13.43 10.02 -0.53
N TYR A 13 12.37 10.68 -1.00
CA TYR A 13 11.65 10.29 -2.21
C TYR A 13 12.43 10.57 -3.49
N GLU A 14 13.48 11.37 -3.44
CA GLU A 14 14.39 11.59 -4.58
C GLU A 14 15.17 10.32 -4.94
N SER A 15 15.45 9.46 -3.96
CA SER A 15 16.25 8.25 -4.14
C SER A 15 15.47 6.95 -4.00
N SER A 16 14.32 6.96 -3.34
CA SER A 16 13.64 5.72 -2.94
C SER A 16 12.14 5.87 -2.84
N ALA A 17 11.43 4.78 -3.08
CA ALA A 17 10.01 4.70 -2.80
C ALA A 17 9.78 4.28 -1.35
N PHE A 18 8.76 4.84 -0.73
CA PHE A 18 8.30 4.44 0.59
C PHE A 18 7.07 3.56 0.46
N THR A 19 6.99 2.51 1.27
CA THR A 19 5.80 1.67 1.40
C THR A 19 5.34 1.63 2.86
N GLY A 20 4.04 1.72 3.08
CA GLY A 20 3.43 1.62 4.40
C GLY A 20 2.07 0.95 4.33
N SER A 21 1.41 0.85 5.48
CA SER A 21 0.05 0.31 5.58
C SER A 21 -0.77 1.05 6.64
N CYS A 22 -2.09 0.97 6.50
CA CYS A 22 -3.05 1.44 7.49
C CYS A 22 -4.25 0.48 7.49
N GLY A 23 -4.30 -0.42 8.49
CA GLY A 23 -5.24 -1.54 8.48
C GLY A 23 -4.96 -2.49 7.31
N SER A 24 -6.02 -2.92 6.62
CA SER A 24 -5.94 -3.76 5.42
C SER A 24 -5.47 -3.03 4.14
N MET A 25 -5.31 -1.70 4.18
CA MET A 25 -4.76 -0.93 3.07
C MET A 25 -3.24 -0.91 3.10
N CYS A 26 -2.61 -1.30 1.98
CA CYS A 26 -1.21 -1.01 1.70
C CYS A 26 -1.10 0.23 0.81
N TYR A 27 0.00 0.97 0.95
CA TYR A 27 0.29 2.10 0.07
C TYR A 27 1.77 2.25 -0.24
N ARG A 28 2.05 2.90 -1.36
CA ARG A 28 3.39 3.23 -1.84
C ARG A 28 3.41 4.68 -2.29
N ILE A 29 4.47 5.41 -1.96
CA ILE A 29 4.72 6.76 -2.47
C ILE A 29 6.10 6.74 -3.13
N ALA A 30 6.18 7.22 -4.37
CA ALA A 30 7.43 7.33 -5.11
C ALA A 30 7.49 8.66 -5.87
N MET A 31 8.70 9.13 -6.17
CA MET A 31 8.88 10.22 -7.12
C MET A 31 8.85 9.66 -8.55
N VAL A 32 8.12 10.34 -9.43
CA VAL A 32 8.11 10.08 -10.87
C VAL A 32 8.47 11.36 -11.61
N ASN A 33 9.17 11.23 -12.73
CA ASN A 33 9.45 12.35 -13.63
C ASN A 33 8.49 12.26 -14.82
N GLU A 34 7.61 13.24 -14.95
CA GLU A 34 6.65 13.32 -16.07
C GLU A 34 6.80 14.68 -16.74
N ASN A 35 7.08 14.68 -18.05
CA ASN A 35 7.29 15.90 -18.85
C ASN A 35 8.33 16.87 -18.25
N GLY A 36 9.37 16.34 -17.59
CA GLY A 36 10.42 17.15 -16.95
C GLY A 36 10.06 17.71 -15.57
N CYS A 37 8.88 17.39 -15.04
CA CYS A 37 8.45 17.78 -13.70
C CYS A 37 8.55 16.58 -12.73
N LYS A 38 9.06 16.82 -11.51
CA LYS A 38 9.03 15.84 -10.43
C LYS A 38 7.65 15.85 -9.79
N LEU A 39 7.02 14.68 -9.70
CA LEU A 39 5.72 14.48 -9.04
C LEU A 39 5.84 13.39 -7.99
N LEU A 40 5.03 13.48 -6.94
CA LEU A 40 4.81 12.38 -6.01
C LEU A 40 3.68 11.52 -6.55
N ASP A 41 3.95 10.24 -6.79
CA ASP A 41 2.96 9.23 -7.17
C ASP A 41 2.66 8.35 -5.97
N ALA A 42 1.45 8.51 -5.41
CA ALA A 42 0.93 7.61 -4.41
C ALA A 42 0.07 6.53 -5.05
N CYS A 43 0.20 5.32 -4.54
CA CYS A 43 -0.59 4.16 -4.93
C CYS A 43 -1.17 3.52 -3.66
N SER A 44 -2.45 3.15 -3.67
CA SER A 44 -3.10 2.38 -2.60
C SER A 44 -3.70 1.09 -3.17
N TRP A 45 -3.62 0.00 -2.40
CA TRP A 45 -4.22 -1.28 -2.75
C TRP A 45 -4.62 -2.04 -1.49
N LEU A 46 -5.45 -3.07 -1.69
CA LEU A 46 -5.78 -4.03 -0.65
C LEU A 46 -4.59 -4.97 -0.44
N GLY A 47 -4.13 -5.12 0.80
CA GLY A 47 -3.14 -6.13 1.16
C GLY A 47 -3.62 -7.57 0.92
N PRO A 48 -2.79 -8.60 1.18
CA PRO A 48 -1.52 -8.54 1.91
C PRO A 48 -0.28 -8.47 1.01
N TYR A 49 -0.44 -8.54 -0.31
CA TYR A 49 0.70 -8.64 -1.22
C TYR A 49 1.47 -7.32 -1.32
N ALA A 50 2.78 -7.42 -1.49
CA ALA A 50 3.63 -6.27 -1.75
C ALA A 50 3.32 -5.67 -3.13
N TYR A 51 3.64 -4.39 -3.31
CA TYR A 51 3.42 -3.65 -4.56
C TYR A 51 3.76 -4.44 -5.85
N PRO A 52 4.97 -5.03 -6.02
CA PRO A 52 5.31 -5.73 -7.26
C PRO A 52 4.57 -7.06 -7.47
N GLN A 53 3.91 -7.60 -6.44
CA GLN A 53 3.13 -8.84 -6.50
C GLN A 53 1.62 -8.61 -6.56
N THR A 54 1.18 -7.35 -6.51
CA THR A 54 -0.23 -6.99 -6.56
C THR A 54 -0.64 -6.69 -7.99
N ASP A 55 -1.82 -7.16 -8.41
CA ASP A 55 -2.37 -6.86 -9.74
C ASP A 55 -2.64 -5.35 -9.88
N PRO A 56 -2.11 -4.68 -10.92
CA PRO A 56 -2.29 -3.25 -11.12
C PRO A 56 -3.76 -2.81 -11.25
N SER A 57 -4.67 -3.69 -11.67
CA SER A 57 -6.11 -3.37 -11.77
C SER A 57 -6.78 -3.15 -10.41
N GLY A 58 -6.17 -3.67 -9.33
CA GLY A 58 -6.60 -3.44 -7.94
C GLY A 58 -5.99 -2.20 -7.28
N MET A 59 -5.12 -1.48 -7.99
CA MET A 59 -4.41 -0.31 -7.48
C MET A 59 -5.13 0.98 -7.85
N THR A 60 -5.17 1.94 -6.92
CA THR A 60 -5.59 3.31 -7.21
C THR A 60 -4.39 4.24 -7.07
N HIS A 61 -4.21 5.15 -8.03
CA HIS A 61 -3.12 6.11 -8.01
C HIS A 61 -3.62 7.54 -7.83
N HIS A 62 -2.79 8.37 -7.22
CA HIS A 62 -2.96 9.81 -7.17
C HIS A 62 -1.60 10.50 -7.24
N ARG A 63 -1.54 11.57 -8.02
CA ARG A 63 -0.31 12.35 -8.20
C ARG A 63 -0.50 13.73 -7.62
N ALA A 64 0.56 14.22 -6.98
CA ALA A 64 0.65 15.58 -6.48
C ALA A 64 2.03 16.15 -6.81
N ASP A 65 2.17 17.46 -6.67
CA ASP A 65 3.45 18.14 -6.87
C ASP A 65 4.50 17.63 -5.87
N PHE A 66 5.77 17.60 -6.28
CA PHE A 66 6.88 17.28 -5.38
C PHE A 66 7.19 18.46 -4.45
N SER A 67 6.29 18.69 -3.48
CA SER A 67 6.37 19.74 -2.46
C SER A 67 5.76 19.27 -1.14
N GLU A 68 5.91 20.06 -0.08
CA GLU A 68 5.33 19.76 1.23
C GLU A 68 3.79 19.82 1.17
N GLU A 69 3.25 20.78 0.43
CA GLU A 69 1.80 20.87 0.16
C GLU A 69 1.30 19.63 -0.61
N GLY A 70 2.07 19.14 -1.57
CA GLY A 70 1.79 17.89 -2.27
C GLY A 70 1.79 16.67 -1.34
N MET A 71 2.70 16.61 -0.37
CA MET A 71 2.71 15.57 0.67
C MET A 71 1.49 15.65 1.58
N GLU A 72 1.04 16.85 1.95
CA GLU A 72 -0.20 17.04 2.70
C GLU A 72 -1.44 16.61 1.89
N GLU A 73 -1.46 16.93 0.60
CA GLU A 73 -2.48 16.45 -0.33
C GLU A 73 -2.51 14.92 -0.41
N LEU A 74 -1.35 14.27 -0.60
CA LEU A 74 -1.25 12.81 -0.61
C LEU A 74 -1.70 12.19 0.70
N THR A 75 -1.34 12.79 1.83
CA THR A 75 -1.77 12.33 3.15
C THR A 75 -3.30 12.35 3.26
N ARG A 76 -3.95 13.43 2.81
CA ARG A 76 -5.42 13.53 2.78
C ARG A 76 -6.03 12.50 1.84
N TRP A 77 -5.46 12.34 0.64
CA TRP A 77 -5.94 11.37 -0.33
C TRP A 77 -5.85 9.93 0.18
N LEU A 78 -4.70 9.53 0.75
CA LEU A 78 -4.48 8.20 1.35
C LEU A 78 -5.49 7.91 2.45
N ASN A 79 -5.74 8.87 3.34
CA ASN A 79 -6.76 8.73 4.37
C ASN A 79 -8.17 8.55 3.81
N GLY A 80 -8.48 9.20 2.68
CA GLY A 80 -9.73 8.97 1.95
C GLY A 80 -9.86 7.56 1.36
N GLN A 81 -8.73 6.88 1.10
CA GLN A 81 -8.74 5.51 0.57
C GLN A 81 -8.95 4.45 1.65
N VAL A 82 -8.59 4.72 2.91
CA VAL A 82 -8.64 3.73 4.01
C VAL A 82 -10.01 3.05 4.12
N ASN A 83 -11.11 3.80 4.00
CA ASN A 83 -12.47 3.26 4.11
C ASN A 83 -12.88 2.33 2.96
N LYS A 84 -12.14 2.33 1.84
CA LYS A 84 -12.39 1.41 0.72
C LYS A 84 -11.91 0.00 1.00
N TYR A 85 -11.00 -0.15 1.97
CA TYR A 85 -10.38 -1.42 2.33
C TYR A 85 -10.86 -1.78 3.74
N PRO A 86 -12.13 -2.23 3.89
CA PRO A 86 -12.60 -2.70 5.19
C PRO A 86 -11.66 -3.77 5.71
N ASP A 87 -11.51 -3.91 7.03
CA ASP A 87 -10.67 -4.95 7.58
C ASP A 87 -11.19 -6.32 7.15
N GLN A 88 -10.51 -6.89 6.16
CA GLN A 88 -10.87 -8.16 5.54
C GLN A 88 -10.09 -9.31 6.16
N MET A 89 -9.31 -9.08 7.21
CA MET A 89 -8.80 -10.19 7.99
C MET A 89 -9.99 -10.87 8.68
N PRO A 90 -10.38 -12.10 8.29
CA PRO A 90 -11.18 -12.93 9.18
C PRO A 90 -10.45 -12.93 10.52
N GLY A 91 -11.18 -12.70 11.62
CA GLY A 91 -10.57 -12.87 12.93
C GLY A 91 -9.97 -14.28 13.02
N ILE A 92 -9.03 -14.51 13.92
CA ILE A 92 -8.49 -15.87 14.12
C ILE A 92 -9.57 -16.93 14.44
N LEU A 93 -10.79 -16.48 14.77
CA LEU A 93 -11.98 -17.28 15.02
C LEU A 93 -12.81 -17.58 13.76
N ASP A 94 -12.57 -16.86 12.67
CA ASP A 94 -13.32 -16.94 11.40
C ASP A 94 -12.58 -17.78 10.34
N VAL A 95 -11.36 -18.25 10.64
CA VAL A 95 -10.57 -19.12 9.77
C VAL A 95 -10.63 -20.54 10.32
N ASP A 96 -10.93 -21.53 9.47
CA ASP A 96 -10.79 -22.93 9.86
C ASP A 96 -9.34 -23.20 10.30
N PRO A 97 -9.14 -23.90 11.43
CA PRO A 97 -7.80 -24.23 11.89
C PRO A 97 -7.05 -24.98 10.80
N TYR A 98 -5.78 -24.62 10.59
CA TYR A 98 -4.92 -25.29 9.62
C TYR A 98 -5.00 -26.81 9.78
N GLN A 99 -5.51 -27.48 8.74
CA GLN A 99 -5.42 -28.92 8.63
C GLN A 99 -4.14 -29.26 7.87
N PRO A 100 -3.19 -29.99 8.48
CA PRO A 100 -2.04 -30.47 7.75
C PRO A 100 -2.49 -31.36 6.59
N PRO A 101 -1.75 -31.37 5.46
CA PRO A 101 -2.04 -32.30 4.37
C PRO A 101 -2.03 -33.73 4.90
N ALA A 102 -2.92 -34.58 4.35
CA ALA A 102 -2.89 -36.00 4.65
C ALA A 102 -1.50 -36.56 4.33
N PRO A 103 -0.94 -37.43 5.19
CA PRO A 103 0.35 -38.04 4.90
C PRO A 103 0.28 -38.72 3.55
N GLU A 104 1.27 -38.46 2.69
CA GLU A 104 1.43 -39.21 1.45
C GLU A 104 1.61 -40.67 1.82
N VAL A 105 0.62 -41.49 1.45
CA VAL A 105 0.75 -42.94 1.51
C VAL A 105 1.63 -43.31 0.33
N ASP A 106 2.90 -43.62 0.59
CA ASP A 106 3.73 -44.33 -0.38
C ASP A 106 3.01 -45.65 -0.70
N GLU A 107 2.46 -45.77 -1.91
CA GLU A 107 1.95 -47.02 -2.44
C GLU A 107 3.15 -47.90 -2.86
N ASP A 108 3.45 -48.93 -2.04
CA ASP A 108 4.41 -50.01 -2.33
C ASP A 108 3.97 -50.90 -3.52
#